data_AF-A0A497SUT8-F1
#
_entry.id   AF-A0A497SUT8-F1
#
_cell.length_a   1.000
_cell.length_b   1.000
_cell.length_c   1.000
_cell.angle_alpha   90.00
_cell.angle_beta   90.00
_cell.angle_gamma   90.00
#
_symmetry.space_group_name_H-M   'P 1'
#
loop_
_entity.id
_entity.type
_entity.pdbx_description
1 polymer ?
#
loop_
_entity_poly.entity_id
_entity_poly.type
_entity_poly.pdbx_seq_one_letter_code
_entity_poly.pdbx_strand_id
1 'polypeptide(L)'
;MAEFRNEWKEYELVKLGGFWAFCVGIVEDNIGIKKVRIAKGKVKGKVLKDKEKFEYELKDKNDPITQVNRLNIKSREEWEEIKRLVEKYMKKIEKAE
;
A
#
# COMPACT_ATOMS: atom_id res chain seq x y z
N MET A 1 -24.84 12.79 1.07
CA MET A 1 -23.90 12.62 -0.06
C MET A 1 -23.15 11.32 0.15
N ALA A 2 -23.12 10.42 -0.83
CA ALA A 2 -22.30 9.21 -0.72
C ALA A 2 -20.83 9.64 -0.72
N GLU A 3 -20.10 9.32 0.35
CA GLU A 3 -18.69 9.65 0.47
C GLU A 3 -17.90 8.73 -0.48
N PHE A 4 -17.21 9.28 -1.47
CA PHE A 4 -16.36 8.48 -2.37
C PHE A 4 -15.20 7.90 -1.56
N ARG A 5 -15.32 6.60 -1.22
CA ARG A 5 -14.28 5.86 -0.50
C ARG A 5 -13.64 4.85 -1.45
N ASN A 6 -12.32 4.76 -1.37
CA ASN A 6 -11.55 3.70 -2.02
C ASN A 6 -10.99 2.83 -0.90
N GLU A 7 -11.36 1.55 -0.87
CA GLU A 7 -10.91 0.62 0.16
C GLU A 7 -9.73 -0.21 -0.35
N TRP A 8 -8.75 -0.44 0.51
CA TRP A 8 -7.69 -1.40 0.23
C TRP A 8 -8.20 -2.82 0.43
N LYS A 9 -8.14 -3.64 -0.61
CA LYS A 9 -8.59 -5.04 -0.56
C LYS A 9 -7.44 -6.00 -0.31
N GLU A 10 -6.32 -5.78 -0.99
CA GLU A 10 -5.11 -6.58 -0.84
C GLU A 10 -3.88 -5.71 -1.10
N TYR A 11 -2.85 -5.78 -0.27
CA TYR A 11 -1.64 -4.96 -0.44
C TYR A 11 -0.44 -5.54 0.28
N GLU A 12 0.72 -5.02 -0.10
CA GLU A 12 1.99 -5.21 0.60
C GLU A 12 2.54 -3.85 1.06
N LEU A 13 3.14 -3.84 2.24
CA LEU A 13 3.82 -2.67 2.80
C LEU A 13 5.33 -2.81 2.64
N VAL A 14 5.93 -1.99 1.77
CA VAL A 14 7.39 -1.90 1.58
C VAL A 14 7.95 -0.89 2.57
N LYS A 15 8.84 -1.35 3.45
CA LYS A 15 9.34 -0.54 4.57
C LYS A 15 10.36 0.50 4.09
N LEU A 16 10.22 1.73 4.56
CA LEU A 16 11.18 2.82 4.34
C LEU A 16 11.93 3.23 5.61
N GLY A 17 11.42 2.84 6.78
CA GLY A 17 12.00 3.14 8.09
C GLY A 17 11.01 3.84 9.02
N GLY A 18 11.06 3.47 10.31
CA GLY A 18 10.11 3.96 11.32
C GLY A 18 8.66 3.67 10.91
N PHE A 19 7.83 4.72 10.93
CA PHE A 19 6.43 4.63 10.52
C PHE A 19 6.22 4.73 9.00
N TRP A 20 7.26 5.00 8.20
CA TRP A 20 7.09 5.23 6.77
C TRP A 20 7.18 3.94 5.95
N ALA A 21 6.28 3.82 4.98
CA ALA A 21 6.24 2.73 4.04
C ALA A 21 5.73 3.20 2.67
N PHE A 22 5.92 2.35 1.66
CA PHE A 22 5.00 2.29 0.54
C PHE A 22 3.94 1.24 0.78
N CYS A 23 2.75 1.48 0.27
CA CYS A 23 1.69 0.50 0.15
C CYS A 23 1.40 0.30 -1.33
N VAL A 24 1.57 -0.92 -1.81
CA VAL A 24 1.26 -1.30 -3.20
C VAL A 24 0.23 -2.41 -3.16
N GLY A 25 -0.88 -2.24 -3.88
CA GLY A 25 -1.98 -3.18 -3.78
C GLY A 25 -3.21 -2.80 -4.59
N ILE A 26 -4.25 -3.62 -4.46
CA ILE A 26 -5.55 -3.43 -5.09
C ILE A 26 -6.41 -2.56 -4.18
N VAL A 27 -6.96 -1.50 -4.76
CA VAL A 27 -8.05 -0.74 -4.17
C VAL A 27 -9.29 -0.89 -5.02
N GLU A 28 -10.44 -0.85 -4.37
CA GLU A 28 -11.75 -0.90 -4.99
C GLU A 28 -12.53 0.34 -4.58
N ASP A 29 -13.15 1.02 -5.55
CA ASP A 29 -14.07 2.11 -5.25
C ASP A 29 -15.49 1.59 -4.99
N ASN A 30 -16.35 2.51 -4.55
CA ASN A 30 -17.74 2.23 -4.21
C ASN A 30 -18.62 1.81 -5.42
N ILE A 31 -18.11 1.89 -6.65
CA ILE A 31 -18.80 1.42 -7.86
C ILE A 31 -18.19 0.10 -8.39
N GLY A 32 -17.28 -0.53 -7.64
CA GLY A 32 -16.71 -1.85 -7.93
C GLY A 32 -15.49 -1.84 -8.85
N ILE A 33 -14.96 -0.67 -9.23
CA ILE A 33 -13.76 -0.60 -10.09
C ILE A 33 -12.53 -0.92 -9.24
N LYS A 34 -11.82 -1.96 -9.66
CA LYS A 34 -10.54 -2.38 -9.08
C LYS A 34 -9.39 -1.71 -9.80
N LYS A 35 -8.40 -1.22 -9.05
CA LYS A 35 -7.18 -0.60 -9.59
C LYS A 35 -5.98 -0.89 -8.69
N VAL A 36 -4.80 -0.96 -9.30
CA VAL A 36 -3.55 -1.01 -8.54
C VAL A 36 -3.21 0.41 -8.08
N ARG A 37 -2.96 0.57 -6.78
CA ARG A 37 -2.53 1.82 -6.16
C ARG A 37 -1.14 1.66 -5.59
N ILE A 38 -0.32 2.69 -5.79
CA ILE A 38 0.94 2.92 -5.09
C ILE A 38 0.73 4.13 -4.18
N ALA A 39 0.93 3.96 -2.89
CA ALA A 39 0.83 5.04 -1.91
C ALA A 39 2.11 5.10 -1.07
N LYS A 40 2.52 6.31 -0.70
CA LYS A 40 3.56 6.55 0.29
C LYS A 40 2.97 7.29 1.47
N GLY A 41 3.42 6.93 2.67
CA GLY A 41 3.11 7.69 3.86
C GLY A 41 3.45 6.96 5.15
N LYS A 42 2.88 7.45 6.25
CA LYS A 42 2.94 6.80 7.54
C LYS A 42 1.91 5.68 7.63
N VAL A 43 2.33 4.53 8.13
CA VAL A 43 1.44 3.42 8.48
C VAL A 43 0.45 3.88 9.56
N LYS A 44 -0.84 3.64 9.33
CA LYS A 44 -1.93 3.98 10.25
C LYS A 44 -2.09 2.87 11.28
N GLY A 45 -1.16 2.82 12.23
CA GLY A 45 -1.09 1.72 13.19
C GLY A 45 -0.01 1.92 14.24
N LYS A 46 0.27 0.84 14.98
CA LYS A 46 1.47 0.74 15.81
C LYS A 46 2.58 0.09 15.01
N VAL A 47 3.81 0.52 15.27
CA VAL A 47 5.01 -0.10 14.72
C VAL A 47 5.68 -0.82 15.87
N LEU A 48 5.72 -2.14 15.79
CA LEU A 48 6.43 -2.98 16.74
C LEU A 48 7.81 -3.24 16.15
N LYS A 49 8.87 -2.98 16.91
CA LYS A 49 10.24 -3.30 16.52
C LYS A 49 10.76 -4.33 17.51
N ASP A 50 11.00 -5.55 17.05
CA ASP A 50 11.73 -6.55 17.83
C ASP A 50 13.04 -6.89 17.13
N LYS A 51 14.16 -6.49 17.77
CA LYS A 51 15.58 -6.70 17.44
C LYS A 51 16.01 -6.50 15.97
N GLU A 52 15.38 -7.16 15.00
CA GLU A 52 15.62 -7.09 13.56
C GLU A 52 14.35 -7.04 12.69
N LYS A 53 13.15 -7.22 13.27
CA LYS A 53 11.88 -7.22 12.55
C LYS A 53 11.01 -6.04 12.96
N PHE A 54 10.49 -5.35 11.95
CA PHE A 54 9.42 -4.37 12.10
C PHE A 54 8.08 -5.06 11.76
N GLU A 55 7.13 -5.00 12.66
CA GLU A 55 5.75 -5.46 12.44
C GLU A 55 4.79 -4.27 12.57
N TYR A 56 3.71 -4.32 11.79
CA TYR A 56 2.70 -3.28 11.76
C TYR A 56 1.38 -3.83 12.28
N GLU A 57 0.86 -3.22 13.35
CA GLU A 57 -0.49 -3.48 13.85
C GLU A 57 -1.38 -2.32 13.38
N LEU A 58 -2.17 -2.57 12.33
CA LEU A 58 -3.00 -1.55 11.69
C LEU A 58 -4.25 -1.25 12.52
N LYS A 59 -4.67 0.03 12.53
CA LYS A 59 -5.97 0.43 13.13
C LYS A 59 -7.15 -0.06 12.29
N ASP A 60 -7.02 0.05 10.97
CA ASP A 60 -7.98 -0.43 9.98
C ASP A 60 -7.19 -1.13 8.86
N LYS A 61 -7.58 -2.36 8.52
CA LYS A 61 -6.94 -3.13 7.46
C LYS A 61 -7.26 -2.55 6.08
N ASN A 62 -8.39 -1.89 5.91
CA ASN A 62 -8.84 -1.31 4.64
C ASN A 62 -8.29 0.10 4.42
N ASP A 63 -7.58 0.67 5.41
CA ASP A 63 -6.93 1.98 5.37
C ASP A 63 -5.54 1.94 6.05
N PRO A 64 -4.55 1.25 5.45
CA PRO A 64 -3.29 0.92 6.11
C PRO A 64 -2.31 2.10 6.20
N ILE A 65 -2.45 3.12 5.35
CA ILE A 65 -1.42 4.14 5.17
C ILE A 65 -2.02 5.53 4.94
N THR A 66 -1.42 6.56 5.54
CA THR A 66 -1.65 7.95 5.10
C THR A 66 -1.12 8.13 3.69
N GLN A 67 -1.68 9.05 2.92
CA GLN A 67 -1.22 9.30 1.56
C GLN A 67 -0.59 10.69 1.50
N VAL A 68 0.67 10.76 1.10
CA VAL A 68 1.29 12.02 0.69
C VAL A 68 1.08 12.23 -0.81
N ASN A 69 0.92 13.47 -1.24
CA ASN A 69 0.73 13.79 -2.66
C ASN A 69 1.99 13.55 -3.52
N ARG A 70 3.15 13.27 -2.89
CA ARG A 70 4.44 13.12 -3.56
C ARG A 70 5.06 11.76 -3.27
N LEU A 71 5.47 11.06 -4.33
CA LEU A 71 6.19 9.80 -4.29
C LEU A 71 7.68 10.07 -4.54
N ASN A 72 8.51 9.98 -3.49
CA ASN A 72 9.97 10.07 -3.65
C ASN A 72 10.56 8.67 -3.58
N ILE A 73 11.28 8.27 -4.62
CA ILE A 73 12.02 7.00 -4.70
C ILE A 73 13.50 7.33 -4.51
N LYS A 74 14.18 6.68 -3.57
CA LYS A 74 15.56 7.03 -3.18
C LYS A 74 16.62 6.11 -3.78
N SER A 75 16.25 4.90 -4.19
CA SER A 75 17.19 3.96 -4.79
C SER A 75 16.57 3.16 -5.92
N ARG A 76 17.42 2.49 -6.70
CA ARG A 76 16.97 1.61 -7.78
C ARG A 76 16.27 0.37 -7.25
N GLU A 77 16.77 -0.20 -6.15
CA GLU A 77 16.20 -1.37 -5.49
C GLU A 77 14.78 -1.08 -4.99
N GLU A 78 14.55 0.12 -4.45
CA GLU A 78 13.23 0.59 -4.03
C GLU A 78 12.25 0.65 -5.23
N TRP A 79 12.72 1.13 -6.37
CA TRP A 79 11.91 1.15 -7.60
C TRP A 79 11.60 -0.26 -8.11
N GLU A 80 12.61 -1.13 -8.17
CA GLU A 80 12.46 -2.50 -8.66
C GLU A 80 11.47 -3.29 -7.80
N GLU A 81 11.50 -3.11 -6.48
CA GLU A 81 10.54 -3.72 -5.57
C GLU A 81 9.11 -3.20 -5.78
N ILE A 82 8.91 -1.89 -5.91
CA ILE A 82 7.60 -1.30 -6.23
C ILE A 82 7.09 -1.87 -7.56
N LYS A 83 7.94 -1.88 -8.59
CA LYS A 83 7.59 -2.38 -9.93
C LYS A 83 7.16 -3.85 -9.87
N ARG A 84 7.91 -4.69 -9.16
CA ARG A 84 7.59 -6.11 -8.95
C ARG A 84 6.21 -6.29 -8.32
N LEU A 85 5.89 -5.50 -7.31
CA LEU A 85 4.58 -5.54 -6.65
C LEU A 85 3.45 -5.05 -7.55
N VAL A 86 3.67 -3.97 -8.31
CA VAL A 86 2.69 -3.47 -9.28
C VAL A 86 2.37 -4.56 -10.30
N GLU A 87 3.38 -5.18 -10.91
CA GLU A 87 3.19 -6.27 -11.88
C GLU A 87 2.45 -7.47 -11.26
N LYS A 88 2.77 -7.83 -10.00
CA LYS A 88 2.06 -8.88 -9.26
C LYS A 88 0.57 -8.57 -9.15
N TYR A 89 0.20 -7.34 -8.77
CA TYR A 89 -1.20 -6.97 -8.57
C TYR A 89 -1.94 -6.69 -9.88
N MET A 90 -1.28 -6.17 -10.91
CA MET A 90 -1.86 -6.02 -12.25
C MET A 90 -2.31 -7.37 -12.80
N LYS A 91 -1.43 -8.40 -12.73
CA LYS A 91 -1.76 -9.77 -13.13
C LYS A 91 -2.93 -10.38 -12.36
N LYS A 92 -3.23 -9.89 -11.15
CA LYS A 92 -4.38 -10.37 -10.36
C LYS A 92 -5.68 -9.73 -10.83
N ILE A 93 -5.66 -8.45 -11.18
CA ILE A 93 -6.84 -7.76 -11.70
C ILE A 93 -7.18 -8.30 -13.10
N GLU A 94 -6.19 -8.46 -13.98
CA GLU A 94 -6.39 -9.00 -15.34
C GLU A 94 -6.98 -10.42 -15.39
N LYS A 95 -6.76 -11.23 -14.35
CA LYS A 95 -7.31 -12.60 -14.24
C LYS A 95 -8.70 -12.66 -13.62
N ALA A 96 -9.15 -11.57 -13.01
CA ALA A 96 -10.44 -11.48 -12.34
C ALA A 96 -11.55 -10.89 -13.23
N GLU A 97 -11.17 -10.39 -14.41
CA GLU A 97 -12.04 -10.01 -15.53
C GLU A 97 -12.14 -11.15 -16.55
#